data_AF-A0A146K0U6-F1
#
_entry.id   AF-A0A146K0U6-F1
#
_cell.length_a   1.000
_cell.length_b   1.000
_cell.length_c   1.000
_cell.angle_alpha   90.00
_cell.angle_beta   90.00
_cell.angle_gamma   90.00
#
_symmetry.space_group_name_H-M   'P 1'
#
loop_
_entity.id
_entity.type
_entity.pdbx_description
1 polymer ?
#
loop_
_entity_poly.entity_id
_entity_poly.type
_entity_poly.pdbx_seq_one_letter_code
_entity_poly.pdbx_strand_id
1 'polypeptide(L)'
;LNKMLQPNIIYLESDKITHLTYKKFSQMDVLRSAYFKNVTEIGPMCFTKNRCLFKLKLPNLKIIRSQAFALSGILQLNIDKVELIEKKAFFQSQIRYIRNCLIKTIPNRCFKDCD
;
A
#
# COMPACT_ATOMS: atom_id res chain seq x y z
N LEU A 1 3.55 -16.25 -13.55
CA LEU A 1 4.05 -14.91 -13.95
C LEU A 1 5.55 -14.87 -13.61
N ASN A 2 6.38 -15.08 -14.63
CA ASN A 2 7.82 -15.33 -14.52
C ASN A 2 8.61 -14.11 -14.01
N LYS A 3 9.71 -14.42 -13.33
CA LYS A 3 10.48 -13.58 -12.39
C LYS A 3 11.46 -12.58 -13.05
N MET A 4 11.32 -12.21 -14.33
CA MET A 4 12.33 -11.40 -15.05
C MET A 4 11.78 -10.40 -16.08
N LEU A 5 10.63 -9.78 -15.80
CA LEU A 5 10.20 -8.58 -16.52
C LEU A 5 9.63 -7.61 -15.49
N GLN A 6 10.08 -6.35 -15.53
CA GLN A 6 9.43 -5.10 -15.09
C GLN A 6 10.38 -4.06 -14.44
N PRO A 7 11.68 -3.93 -14.81
CA PRO A 7 12.56 -2.91 -14.22
C PRO A 7 12.18 -1.46 -14.57
N ASN A 8 11.13 -1.22 -15.38
CA ASN A 8 10.71 0.10 -15.84
C ASN A 8 9.22 0.40 -15.65
N ILE A 9 8.46 -0.41 -14.91
CA ILE A 9 7.06 -0.07 -14.64
C ILE A 9 6.99 1.04 -13.60
N ILE A 10 6.84 2.26 -14.10
CA ILE A 10 6.65 3.46 -13.29
C ILE A 10 5.18 3.72 -12.95
N TYR A 11 4.25 3.16 -13.73
CA TYR A 11 2.81 3.35 -13.58
C TYR A 11 2.02 2.06 -13.77
N LEU A 12 1.04 1.82 -12.90
CA LEU A 12 0.09 0.73 -13.02
C LEU A 12 -1.34 1.25 -12.91
N GLU A 13 -2.23 0.78 -13.78
CA GLU A 13 -3.66 0.95 -13.58
C GLU A 13 -4.47 -0.29 -13.93
N SER A 14 -5.58 -0.49 -13.22
CA SER A 14 -6.57 -1.49 -13.60
C SER A 14 -7.93 -1.23 -12.95
N ASP A 15 -8.99 -1.42 -13.73
CA ASP A 15 -10.36 -1.54 -13.25
C ASP A 15 -10.81 -3.00 -13.11
N LYS A 16 -10.02 -3.98 -13.57
CA LYS A 16 -10.36 -5.41 -13.46
C LYS A 16 -9.83 -6.05 -12.18
N ILE A 17 -8.78 -5.49 -11.60
CA ILE A 17 -8.19 -6.00 -10.35
C ILE A 17 -9.06 -5.60 -9.16
N THR A 18 -9.47 -6.61 -8.38
CA THR A 18 -10.29 -6.45 -7.16
C THR A 18 -9.51 -6.78 -5.88
N HIS A 19 -8.45 -7.58 -5.98
CA HIS A 19 -7.64 -8.02 -4.84
C HIS A 19 -6.15 -7.93 -5.17
N LEU A 20 -5.36 -7.37 -4.26
CA LEU A 20 -3.91 -7.40 -4.35
C LEU A 20 -3.37 -8.38 -3.31
N THR A 21 -2.77 -9.49 -3.76
CA THR A 21 -2.37 -10.58 -2.87
C THR A 21 -0.95 -10.40 -2.30
N TYR A 22 -0.53 -11.37 -1.48
CA TYR A 22 0.77 -11.39 -0.82
C TYR A 22 1.94 -11.03 -1.76
N LYS A 23 2.72 -10.00 -1.38
CA LYS A 23 3.92 -9.52 -2.10
C LYS A 23 3.72 -9.19 -3.59
N LYS A 24 2.49 -8.98 -4.07
CA LYS A 24 2.20 -8.83 -5.51
C LYS A 24 3.05 -7.75 -6.21
N PHE A 25 3.35 -6.64 -5.53
CA PHE A 25 4.15 -5.52 -6.02
C PHE A 25 5.31 -5.17 -5.08
N SER A 26 5.81 -6.15 -4.33
CA SER A 26 6.90 -5.92 -3.38
C SER A 26 8.19 -5.58 -4.13
N GLN A 27 8.97 -4.62 -3.63
CA GLN A 27 10.30 -4.26 -4.16
C GLN A 27 10.30 -3.80 -5.64
N MET A 28 9.24 -3.13 -6.08
CA MET A 28 9.24 -2.38 -7.34
C MET A 28 9.92 -1.02 -7.12
N ASP A 29 11.25 -1.00 -7.14
CA ASP A 29 12.07 0.20 -6.83
C ASP A 29 11.81 1.39 -7.75
N VAL A 30 11.21 1.20 -8.93
CA VAL A 30 10.89 2.27 -9.88
C VAL A 30 9.40 2.61 -9.97
N LEU A 31 8.51 1.88 -9.29
CA LEU A 31 7.07 2.15 -9.36
C LEU A 31 6.79 3.49 -8.68
N ARG A 32 6.23 4.43 -9.44
CA ARG A 32 5.99 5.81 -9.02
C ARG A 32 4.54 6.05 -8.62
N SER A 33 3.63 5.50 -9.40
CA SER A 33 2.20 5.68 -9.19
C SER A 33 1.41 4.43 -9.53
N ALA A 34 0.31 4.20 -8.82
CA ALA A 34 -0.66 3.19 -9.20
C ALA A 34 -2.11 3.60 -8.93
N TYR A 35 -3.02 3.08 -9.75
CA TYR A 35 -4.45 3.29 -9.62
C TYR A 35 -5.23 1.99 -9.81
N PHE A 36 -5.89 1.52 -8.74
CA PHE A 36 -6.76 0.35 -8.84
C PHE A 36 -8.16 0.70 -8.38
N LYS A 37 -9.10 0.82 -9.33
CA LYS A 37 -10.45 1.33 -9.07
C LYS A 37 -11.25 0.42 -8.15
N ASN A 38 -11.14 -0.90 -8.36
CA ASN A 38 -12.01 -1.88 -7.72
C ASN A 38 -11.32 -2.68 -6.60
N VAL A 39 -10.09 -2.31 -6.22
CA VAL A 39 -9.38 -2.95 -5.12
C VAL A 39 -9.99 -2.54 -3.78
N THR A 40 -10.38 -3.55 -3.00
CA THR A 40 -10.92 -3.40 -1.64
C THR A 40 -9.95 -3.86 -0.55
N GLU A 41 -8.99 -4.72 -0.89
CA GLU A 41 -8.00 -5.26 0.05
C GLU A 41 -6.58 -5.24 -0.54
N ILE A 42 -5.63 -4.80 0.29
CA ILE A 42 -4.20 -4.94 0.06
C ILE A 42 -3.65 -6.03 0.97
N GLY A 43 -3.16 -7.10 0.34
CA GLY A 43 -2.59 -8.26 1.00
C GLY A 43 -1.25 -7.99 1.70
N PRO A 44 -0.77 -8.95 2.51
CA PRO A 44 0.40 -8.72 3.33
C PRO A 44 1.64 -8.44 2.46
N MET A 45 2.44 -7.45 2.88
CA MET A 45 3.67 -7.05 2.19
C MET A 45 3.48 -6.64 0.71
N CYS A 46 2.27 -6.30 0.27
CA CYS A 46 1.98 -6.09 -1.15
C CYS A 46 2.84 -5.00 -1.80
N PHE A 47 3.01 -3.85 -1.15
CA PHE A 47 3.83 -2.73 -1.60
C PHE A 47 5.04 -2.48 -0.70
N THR A 48 5.51 -3.52 0.01
CA THR A 48 6.67 -3.35 0.90
C THR A 48 7.92 -3.00 0.09
N LYS A 49 8.77 -2.14 0.65
CA LYS A 49 10.03 -1.68 0.04
C LYS A 49 9.87 -0.94 -1.31
N ASN A 50 8.67 -0.44 -1.63
CA ASN A 50 8.46 0.42 -2.80
C ASN A 50 8.87 1.86 -2.50
N ARG A 51 10.19 2.13 -2.55
CA ARG A 51 10.77 3.42 -2.15
C ARG A 51 10.42 4.59 -3.06
N CYS A 52 10.05 4.33 -4.31
CA CYS A 52 9.64 5.37 -5.26
C CYS A 52 8.12 5.53 -5.40
N LEU A 53 7.30 4.76 -4.68
CA LEU A 53 5.84 4.83 -4.79
C LEU A 53 5.30 6.03 -4.01
N PHE A 54 5.09 7.16 -4.68
CA PHE A 54 4.60 8.39 -4.06
C PHE A 54 3.09 8.61 -4.22
N LYS A 55 2.45 8.00 -5.23
CA LYS A 55 1.01 8.17 -5.49
C LYS A 55 0.29 6.83 -5.64
N LEU A 56 -0.66 6.57 -4.75
CA LEU A 56 -1.51 5.38 -4.84
C LEU A 56 -2.96 5.78 -4.64
N LYS A 57 -3.81 5.46 -5.63
CA LYS A 57 -5.25 5.74 -5.57
C LYS A 57 -6.03 4.42 -5.54
N LEU A 58 -6.78 4.23 -4.46
CA LEU A 58 -7.59 3.04 -4.19
C LEU A 58 -8.95 3.49 -3.60
N PRO A 59 -9.88 3.98 -4.42
CA PRO A 59 -11.08 4.69 -3.96
C PRO A 59 -12.08 3.82 -3.18
N ASN A 60 -11.89 2.50 -3.22
CA ASN A 60 -12.73 1.50 -2.57
C ASN A 60 -11.96 0.66 -1.53
N LEU A 61 -10.77 1.13 -1.11
CA LEU A 61 -9.94 0.41 -0.13
C LEU A 61 -10.63 0.31 1.23
N LYS A 62 -10.70 -0.91 1.76
CA LYS A 62 -11.29 -1.23 3.06
C LYS A 62 -10.30 -1.89 4.03
N ILE A 63 -9.36 -2.68 3.52
CA ILE A 63 -8.47 -3.50 4.35
C ILE A 63 -7.01 -3.30 3.94
N ILE A 64 -6.16 -3.00 4.94
CA ILE A 64 -4.70 -2.93 4.80
C ILE A 64 -4.07 -4.00 5.68
N ARG A 65 -3.52 -5.05 5.05
CA ARG A 65 -2.89 -6.17 5.76
C ARG A 65 -1.48 -5.87 6.26
N SER A 66 -0.98 -6.78 7.07
CA SER A 66 0.32 -6.72 7.74
C SER A 66 1.44 -6.33 6.77
N GLN A 67 2.21 -5.29 7.14
CA GLN A 67 3.36 -4.79 6.38
C GLN A 67 3.07 -4.37 4.93
N ALA A 68 1.82 -4.13 4.55
CA ALA A 68 1.43 -3.80 3.17
C ALA A 68 2.25 -2.64 2.57
N PHE A 69 2.59 -1.63 3.37
CA PHE A 69 3.36 -0.45 2.99
C PHE A 69 4.66 -0.28 3.79
N ALA A 70 5.13 -1.33 4.46
CA ALA A 70 6.36 -1.23 5.24
C ALA A 70 7.55 -0.88 4.34
N LEU A 71 8.40 0.06 4.76
CA LEU A 71 9.57 0.53 3.99
C LEU A 71 9.22 1.17 2.64
N SER A 72 8.00 1.70 2.46
CA SER A 72 7.57 2.35 1.22
C SER A 72 7.76 3.88 1.25
N GLY A 73 7.91 4.48 0.07
CA GLY A 73 8.00 5.93 -0.12
C GLY A 73 6.65 6.65 -0.19
N ILE A 74 5.57 6.01 0.29
CA ILE A 74 4.23 6.58 0.18
C ILE A 74 4.06 7.73 1.15
N LEU A 75 3.79 8.93 0.62
CA LEU A 75 3.67 10.16 1.42
C LEU A 75 2.26 10.40 1.95
N GLN A 76 1.26 10.02 1.16
CA GLN A 76 -0.16 10.15 1.46
C GLN A 76 -0.94 8.98 0.87
N LEU A 77 -1.98 8.54 1.57
CA LEU A 77 -2.92 7.54 1.09
C LEU A 77 -4.31 7.93 1.61
N ASN A 78 -5.30 8.04 0.71
CA ASN A 78 -6.68 8.14 1.17
C ASN A 78 -7.07 6.80 1.80
N ILE A 79 -7.36 6.84 3.10
CA ILE A 79 -7.84 5.68 3.84
C ILE A 79 -9.21 5.95 4.50
N ASP A 80 -10.01 6.90 4.02
CA ASP A 80 -11.27 7.32 4.66
C ASP A 80 -12.27 6.16 4.84
N LYS A 81 -12.23 5.19 3.91
CA LYS A 81 -13.08 3.99 3.90
C LYS A 81 -12.41 2.75 4.50
N VAL A 82 -11.18 2.86 4.99
CA VAL A 82 -10.47 1.72 5.59
C VAL A 82 -11.09 1.39 6.93
N GLU A 83 -11.51 0.14 7.09
CA GLU A 83 -12.17 -0.40 8.28
C GLU A 83 -11.18 -1.21 9.14
N LEU A 84 -10.15 -1.80 8.51
CA LEU A 84 -9.15 -2.64 9.16
C LEU A 84 -7.74 -2.31 8.70
N ILE A 85 -6.85 -2.13 9.67
CA ILE A 85 -5.40 -2.04 9.48
C ILE A 85 -4.69 -3.04 10.40
N GLU A 86 -3.68 -3.73 9.88
CA GLU A 86 -2.94 -4.74 10.62
C GLU A 86 -1.53 -4.29 11.03
N LYS A 87 -0.88 -5.09 11.88
CA LYS A 87 0.44 -4.79 12.46
C LYS A 87 1.45 -4.36 11.40
N LYS A 88 2.26 -3.36 11.75
CA LYS A 88 3.35 -2.85 10.89
C LYS A 88 2.93 -2.39 9.48
N ALA A 89 1.64 -2.12 9.22
CA ALA A 89 1.16 -1.76 7.89
C ALA A 89 1.98 -0.66 7.21
N PHE A 90 2.41 0.36 7.96
CA PHE A 90 3.22 1.50 7.50
C PHE A 90 4.59 1.57 8.21
N PHE A 91 5.08 0.46 8.77
CA PHE A 91 6.35 0.44 9.50
C PHE A 91 7.51 0.97 8.63
N GLN A 92 8.25 1.96 9.10
CA GLN A 92 9.34 2.59 8.36
C GLN A 92 8.95 3.14 6.97
N SER A 93 7.70 3.58 6.80
CA SER A 93 7.26 4.27 5.57
C SER A 93 7.37 5.79 5.69
N GLN A 94 7.32 6.51 4.57
CA GLN A 94 7.34 7.98 4.55
C GLN A 94 5.94 8.62 4.68
N ILE A 95 4.96 7.90 5.24
CA ILE A 95 3.59 8.40 5.36
C ILE A 95 3.53 9.53 6.40
N ARG A 96 3.08 10.72 5.98
CA ARG A 96 3.05 11.92 6.83
C ARG A 96 1.68 12.32 7.32
N TYR A 97 0.65 11.98 6.54
CA TYR A 97 -0.72 12.38 6.82
C TYR A 97 -1.68 11.23 6.59
N ILE A 98 -2.51 10.99 7.60
CA ILE A 98 -3.58 10.00 7.57
C ILE A 98 -4.80 10.59 8.27
N ARG A 99 -5.95 10.49 7.61
CA ARG A 99 -7.25 10.77 8.19
C ARG A 99 -8.13 9.53 8.03
N ASN A 100 -8.74 9.09 9.12
CA ASN A 100 -9.68 7.99 9.13
C ASN A 100 -10.58 8.08 10.36
N CYS A 101 -11.87 7.81 10.19
CA CYS A 101 -12.87 7.85 11.27
C CYS A 101 -13.53 6.48 11.54
N LEU A 102 -13.04 5.41 10.90
CA LEU A 102 -13.65 4.06 10.97
C LEU A 102 -12.79 3.05 11.74
N ILE A 103 -11.47 3.15 11.67
CA ILE A 103 -10.50 2.31 12.35
C ILE A 103 -10.62 2.55 13.86
N LYS A 104 -10.91 1.48 14.59
CA LYS A 104 -11.08 1.52 16.06
C LYS A 104 -9.80 1.26 16.84
N THR A 105 -8.80 0.65 16.20
CA THR A 105 -7.57 0.21 16.87
C THR A 105 -6.37 0.46 15.98
N ILE A 106 -5.33 1.08 16.54
CA ILE A 106 -4.02 1.17 15.88
C ILE A 106 -3.16 -0.02 16.35
N PRO A 107 -2.77 -0.94 15.44
CA PRO A 107 -2.07 -2.15 15.81
C PRO A 107 -0.58 -1.90 16.08
N ASN A 108 0.07 -2.88 16.70
CA ASN A 108 1.48 -2.82 17.10
C ASN A 108 2.38 -2.36 15.93
N ARG A 109 3.18 -1.32 16.18
CA ARG A 109 4.17 -0.75 15.25
C ARG A 109 3.59 -0.32 13.91
N CYS A 110 2.28 -0.06 13.81
CA CYS A 110 1.63 0.34 12.55
C CYS A 110 2.35 1.49 11.86
N PHE A 111 2.67 2.54 12.63
CA PHE A 111 3.36 3.75 12.18
C PHE A 111 4.71 3.95 12.87
N LYS A 112 5.32 2.86 13.37
CA LYS A 112 6.63 2.98 14.01
C LYS A 112 7.65 3.40 12.96
N ASP A 113 8.49 4.37 13.32
CA ASP A 113 9.59 4.92 12.51
C ASP A 113 9.11 5.50 11.17
N CYS A 114 7.92 6.11 11.12
CA CYS A 114 7.48 6.89 9.95
C CYS A 114 8.12 8.29 9.96
N ASP A 115 8.54 8.77 8.79
CA ASP A 115 9.18 10.08 8.57
C ASP A 115 8.22 11.17 8.05
#